data_AF-A0A0C9U0C0-F1
#
_entry.id   AF-A0A0C9U0C0-F1
#
_cell.length_a   1.000
_cell.length_b   1.000
_cell.length_c   1.000
_cell.angle_alpha   90.00
_cell.angle_beta   90.00
_cell.angle_gamma   90.00
#
_symmetry.space_group_name_H-M   'P 1'
#
loop_
_entity.id
_entity.type
_entity.pdbx_description
1 polymer ?
#
loop_
_entity_poly.entity_id
_entity_poly.type
_entity_poly.pdbx_seq_one_letter_code
_entity_poly.pdbx_strand_id
1 'polypeptide(L)' 'QLLYKKNKMIASMKTHQGFISCIRRFPPEVLGEIFVQCLPGDTYIHPGPDTVPLLLTGICKGWRQVALSTPRLWCSLRI' A
#
# COMPACT_ATOMS: atom_id res chain seq x y z
N GLN A 1 -14.38 23.21 -13.21
CA GLN A 1 -14.63 22.48 -11.94
C GLN A 1 -13.65 21.32 -11.68
N LEU A 2 -13.36 20.43 -12.63
CA LEU A 2 -12.42 19.30 -12.45
C LEU A 2 -10.97 19.70 -12.12
N LEU A 3 -10.44 20.73 -12.77
CA LEU A 3 -9.06 21.19 -12.57
C LEU A 3 -8.82 21.71 -11.13
N TYR A 4 -9.81 22.39 -10.55
CA TYR A 4 -9.76 22.88 -9.18
C TYR A 4 -9.73 21.73 -8.16
N LYS A 5 -10.57 20.70 -8.34
CA LYS A 5 -10.54 19.49 -7.49
C LYS A 5 -9.20 18.76 -7.59
N LYS A 6 -8.65 18.65 -8.80
CA LYS A 6 -7.36 18.01 -9.04
C LYS A 6 -6.21 18.78 -8.37
N ASN A 7 -6.19 20.10 -8.50
CA ASN A 7 -5.18 20.95 -7.86
C ASN A 7 -5.26 20.93 -6.34
N LYS A 8 -6.48 20.89 -5.76
CA LYS A 8 -6.67 20.74 -4.32
C LYS A 8 -6.15 19.41 -3.79
N MET A 9 -6.38 18.31 -4.51
CA MET A 9 -5.79 17.00 -4.18
C MET A 9 -4.25 17.03 -4.25
N ILE A 10 -3.68 17.60 -5.32
CA ILE A 10 -2.22 17.69 -5.47
C ILE A 10 -1.59 18.54 -4.35
N ALA A 11 -2.24 19.65 -3.97
CA ALA A 11 -1.76 20.50 -2.87
C ALA A 11 -1.75 19.75 -1.53
N SER A 12 -2.79 18.96 -1.23
CA SER A 12 -2.83 18.11 -0.04
C SER A 12 -1.74 17.03 -0.07
N MET A 13 -1.49 16.41 -1.23
CA MET A 13 -0.41 15.41 -1.37
C MET A 13 0.99 16.02 -1.15
N LYS A 14 1.22 17.29 -1.56
CA LYS A 14 2.49 17.99 -1.31
C LYS A 14 2.77 18.16 0.18
N THR A 15 1.76 18.42 1.00
CA THR A 15 1.92 18.55 2.46
C THR A 15 2.38 17.24 3.11
N HIS A 16 2.01 16.09 2.54
CA HIS A 16 2.40 14.77 3.05
C HIS A 16 3.60 14.15 2.30
N GLN A 17 4.28 14.93 1.46
CA GLN A 17 5.37 14.44 0.60
C GLN A 17 6.58 13.95 1.41
N GLY A 18 6.82 14.51 2.62
CA GLY A 18 7.89 14.06 3.51
C GLY A 18 7.72 12.61 3.97
N PHE A 19 6.51 12.21 4.35
CA PHE A 19 6.22 10.83 4.79
C PHE A 19 6.31 9.83 3.63
N ILE A 20 5.75 10.18 2.47
CA ILE A 20 5.87 9.38 1.24
C ILE A 20 7.35 9.21 0.84
N SER A 21 8.16 10.26 1.02
CA SER A 21 9.60 10.21 0.76
C SER A 21 10.33 9.24 1.69
N CYS A 22 10.05 9.27 3.00
CA CYS A 22 10.65 8.36 3.97
C CYS A 22 10.34 6.89 3.66
N ILE A 23 9.09 6.59 3.32
CA ILE A 23 8.64 5.24 2.97
C ILE A 23 9.38 4.68 1.75
N ARG A 24 9.76 5.52 0.78
CA ARG A 24 10.52 5.10 -0.41
C ARG A 24 11.99 4.79 -0.12
N ARG A 25 12.49 5.08 1.09
CA ARG A 25 13.90 4.88 1.48
C ARG A 25 14.13 3.55 2.19
N PHE A 26 13.08 2.82 2.55
CA PHE A 26 13.23 1.49 3.12
C PHE A 26 13.71 0.48 2.07
N PRO A 27 14.59 -0.46 2.44
CA PRO A 27 14.81 -1.65 1.64
C PRO A 27 13.49 -2.37 1.36
N PRO A 28 13.30 -2.97 0.17
CA PRO A 28 12.06 -3.64 -0.20
C PRO A 28 11.71 -4.80 0.76
N GLU A 29 12.72 -5.46 1.34
CA GLU A 29 12.54 -6.56 2.29
C GLU A 29 11.93 -6.06 3.62
N VAL A 30 12.43 -4.93 4.14
CA VAL A 30 11.92 -4.30 5.36
C VAL A 30 10.49 -3.82 5.14
N LEU A 31 10.23 -3.19 3.99
CA LEU A 31 8.89 -2.76 3.64
C LEU A 31 7.92 -3.95 3.48
N GLY A 32 8.39 -5.05 2.89
CA GLY A 32 7.64 -6.30 2.79
C GLY A 32 7.28 -6.89 4.16
N GLU A 33 8.21 -6.88 5.12
CA GLU A 33 7.92 -7.34 6.48
C GLU A 33 6.87 -6.46 7.16
N ILE A 34 6.99 -5.12 7.04
CA ILE A 34 5.98 -4.19 7.56
C ILE A 34 4.60 -4.52 7.00
N PHE A 35 4.50 -4.82 5.70
CA PHE A 35 3.23 -5.19 5.08
C PHE A 35 2.65 -6.47 5.67
N VAL A 36 3.48 -7.48 5.94
CA VAL A 36 3.01 -8.75 6.53
C VAL A 36 2.49 -8.52 7.95
N GLN A 37 3.14 -7.66 8.73
CA GLN A 37 2.67 -7.28 10.08
C GLN A 37 1.36 -6.46 10.05
N CYS A 38 0.96 -5.95 8.89
CA CYS A 38 -0.30 -5.24 8.69
C CYS A 38 -1.46 -6.16 8.27
N LEU A 39 -1.22 -7.46 8.08
CA LEU A 39 -2.31 -8.39 7.83
C LEU A 39 -3.20 -8.49 9.08
N PRO A 40 -4.54 -8.49 8.93
CA PRO A 40 -5.39 -9.01 10.00
C PRO A 40 -4.95 -10.45 10.30
N GLY A 41 -5.05 -10.90 11.56
CA GLY A 41 -4.50 -12.18 12.06
C GLY A 41 -5.06 -13.45 11.40
N ASP A 42 -5.24 -14.55 12.15
CA ASP A 42 -5.59 -15.90 11.63
C ASP A 42 -6.92 -16.03 10.85
N THR A 43 -7.57 -14.93 10.53
CA THR A 43 -8.75 -14.88 9.67
C THR A 43 -8.36 -14.87 8.20
N TYR A 44 -8.85 -15.85 7.43
CA TYR A 44 -8.87 -15.78 5.97
C TYR A 44 -9.45 -14.44 5.51
N ILE A 45 -8.73 -13.76 4.62
CA ILE A 45 -9.11 -12.42 4.18
C ILE A 45 -9.93 -12.53 2.91
N HIS A 46 -11.13 -11.92 2.93
CA HIS A 46 -11.88 -11.68 1.70
C HIS A 46 -11.22 -10.54 0.91
N PRO A 47 -10.76 -10.80 -0.32
CA PRO A 47 -10.11 -9.77 -1.13
C PRO A 47 -11.08 -8.65 -1.48
N GLY A 48 -10.72 -7.42 -1.10
CA GLY A 48 -11.41 -6.19 -1.42
C GLY A 48 -10.39 -5.09 -1.75
N PRO A 49 -10.79 -4.03 -2.49
CA PRO A 49 -9.89 -2.93 -2.83
C PRO A 49 -9.36 -2.16 -1.59
N ASP A 50 -10.08 -2.26 -0.48
CA ASP A 50 -9.82 -1.66 0.82
C ASP A 50 -9.24 -2.64 1.84
N THR A 51 -9.02 -3.91 1.47
CA THR A 51 -8.42 -4.93 2.35
C THR A 51 -6.98 -5.27 1.93
N VAL A 52 -6.12 -5.52 2.91
CA VAL A 52 -4.76 -6.04 2.67
C VAL A 52 -4.88 -7.48 2.17
N PRO A 53 -4.08 -7.93 1.18
CA PRO A 53 -2.94 -7.25 0.57
C PRO A 53 -3.27 -6.32 -0.61
N LEU A 54 -4.49 -6.37 -1.15
CA LEU A 54 -4.86 -5.62 -2.37
C LEU A 54 -4.75 -4.11 -2.19
N LEU A 55 -5.14 -3.58 -1.03
CA LEU A 55 -5.01 -2.17 -0.67
C LEU A 55 -3.57 -1.65 -0.90
N LEU A 56 -2.57 -2.42 -0.49
CA LEU A 56 -1.16 -2.04 -0.61
C LEU A 56 -0.70 -1.91 -2.06
N THR A 57 -1.29 -2.70 -2.96
CA THR A 57 -1.02 -2.63 -4.40
C THR A 57 -1.60 -1.37 -5.04
N GLY A 58 -2.54 -0.68 -4.39
CA GLY A 58 -3.22 0.53 -4.89
C GLY A 58 -2.47 1.84 -4.62
N ILE A 59 -1.52 1.85 -3.67
CA ILE A 59 -0.93 3.09 -3.14
C ILE A 59 0.06 3.74 -4.12
N CYS A 60 1.09 3.01 -4.56
CA CYS A 60 2.02 3.49 -5.58
C CYS A 60 2.72 2.32 -6.31
N LYS A 61 3.41 2.61 -7.42
CA LYS A 61 4.14 1.59 -8.21
C LYS A 61 5.17 0.81 -7.36
N GLY A 62 5.90 1.49 -6.48
CA GLY A 62 6.90 0.84 -5.62
C GLY A 62 6.29 -0.12 -4.62
N TRP A 63 5.19 0.29 -3.97
CA TRP A 63 4.46 -0.55 -3.01
C TRP A 63 3.84 -1.76 -3.70
N ARG A 64 3.28 -1.57 -4.90
CA ARG A 64 2.79 -2.67 -5.72
C ARG A 64 3.89 -3.69 -6.01
N GLN A 65 5.08 -3.24 -6.40
CA GLN A 65 6.19 -4.15 -6.67
C GLN A 65 6.54 -4.98 -5.43
N VAL A 66 6.71 -4.33 -4.27
CA VAL A 66 7.04 -4.99 -3.01
C VAL A 66 5.95 -5.97 -2.58
N ALA A 67 4.68 -5.57 -2.66
CA ALA A 67 3.56 -6.43 -2.28
C ALA A 67 3.49 -7.69 -3.17
N LEU A 68 3.64 -7.53 -4.49
CA LEU A 68 3.64 -8.66 -5.43
C LEU A 68 4.87 -9.57 -5.27
N SER A 69 6.02 -9.03 -4.84
CA SER A 69 7.23 -9.81 -4.59
C SER A 69 7.33 -10.38 -3.17
N THR A 70 6.28 -10.25 -2.35
CA THR A 70 6.25 -10.78 -0.97
C THR A 70 5.20 -11.90 -0.85
N PRO A 71 5.54 -13.19 -1.11
CA PRO A 71 4.57 -14.29 -1.15
C PRO A 71 3.73 -14.47 0.11
N ARG A 72 4.30 -14.20 1.29
CA ARG A 72 3.63 -14.30 2.61
C ARG A 72 2.34 -13.48 2.70
N LEU A 73 2.24 -12.38 1.95
CA LEU A 73 1.04 -11.54 1.90
C LEU A 73 -0.16 -12.23 1.27
N TRP A 74 0.06 -13.27 0.47
CA TRP A 74 -0.96 -13.91 -0.36
C TRP A 74 -1.38 -15.27 0.17
N CYS A 75 -0.77 -15.75 1.27
CA CYS A 75 -1.02 -17.09 1.83
C CYS A 75 -2.39 -17.24 2.51
N SER A 76 -3.04 -16.13 2.91
CA SER A 76 -4.32 -16.14 3.64
C SER A 76 -5.52 -15.66 2.80
N LEU A 77 -5.34 -15.50 1.49
CA LEU A 77 -6.42 -15.09 0.58
C LEU A 77 -7.38 -16.24 0.28
N ARG A 78 -8.67 -15.97 0.41
CA ARG A 78 -9.74 -16.90 0.04
C ARG A 78 -10.59 -16.29 -1.08
N ILE A 79 -10.71 -17.01 -2.20
CA ILE A 79 -11.51 -16.64 -3.38
C ILE A 79 -12.92 -17.22 -3.24
#